data_AF-A0A377XHR3-F1
#
_entry.id   AF-A0A377XHR3-F1
#
_cell.length_a   1.000
_cell.length_b   1.000
_cell.length_c   1.000
_cell.angle_alpha   90.00
_cell.angle_beta   90.00
_cell.angle_gamma   90.00
#
_symmetry.space_group_name_H-M   'P 1'
#
loop_
_entity.id
_entity.type
_entity.pdbx_description
1 polymer ?
#
loop_
_entity_poly.entity_id
_entity_poly.type
_entity_poly.pdbx_seq_one_letter_code
_entity_poly.pdbx_strand_id
1 'polypeptide(L)'
;MTLHGDTRIDNYYWLRDDERVRPDVLEYLHAENAYGKQVMDSQLSLQEGLLKEIIDRIPQREVSAPYSKNGFRYRQVYEPGCEYAIYQRQSVLKEEWDE
;
A
#
# COMPACT_ATOMS: atom_id res chain seq x y z
N MET A 1 -27.98 -7.05 18.22
CA MET A 1 -27.21 -8.14 18.87
C MET A 1 -27.55 -8.17 20.35
N THR A 2 -27.93 -9.33 20.88
CA THR A 2 -28.25 -9.50 22.31
C THR A 2 -27.19 -10.39 22.97
N LEU A 3 -26.58 -9.92 24.04
CA LEU A 3 -25.58 -10.66 24.80
C LEU A 3 -25.74 -10.35 26.30
N HIS A 4 -25.67 -11.38 27.15
CA HIS A 4 -25.82 -11.25 28.61
C HIS A 4 -27.10 -10.51 29.06
N GLY A 5 -28.18 -10.61 28.28
CA GLY A 5 -29.46 -9.94 28.57
C GLY A 5 -29.55 -8.49 28.10
N ASP A 6 -28.48 -7.92 27.53
CA ASP A 6 -28.48 -6.58 26.94
C ASP A 6 -28.63 -6.66 25.40
N THR A 7 -29.56 -5.88 24.85
CA THR A 7 -29.83 -5.83 23.41
C THR A 7 -29.35 -4.51 22.84
N ARG A 8 -28.31 -4.58 22.02
CA ARG A 8 -27.77 -3.44 21.27
C ARG A 8 -28.28 -3.46 19.84
N ILE A 9 -28.81 -2.34 19.37
CA ILE A 9 -29.22 -2.15 17.98
C ILE A 9 -28.07 -1.45 17.26
N ASP A 10 -27.55 -2.09 16.22
CA ASP A 10 -26.59 -1.49 15.30
C ASP A 10 -27.29 -1.27 13.96
N ASN A 11 -27.64 -0.01 13.69
CA ASN A 11 -28.35 0.39 12.48
C ASN A 11 -27.50 0.25 11.21
N TYR A 12 -26.18 0.06 11.34
CA TYR A 12 -25.24 0.01 10.24
C TYR A 12 -24.60 -1.36 10.06
N TYR A 13 -25.06 -2.37 10.81
CA TYR A 13 -24.56 -3.74 10.67
C TYR A 13 -24.69 -4.27 9.24
N TRP A 14 -25.67 -3.76 8.47
CA TRP A 14 -25.88 -4.09 7.06
C TRP A 14 -24.72 -3.68 6.15
N LEU A 15 -23.82 -2.77 6.55
CA LEU A 15 -22.64 -2.41 5.76
C LEU A 15 -21.56 -3.49 5.78
N ARG A 16 -21.58 -4.40 6.76
CA ARG A 16 -20.61 -5.50 6.83
C ARG A 16 -20.93 -6.55 5.78
N ASP A 17 -20.13 -6.62 4.73
CA ASP A 17 -20.22 -7.64 3.69
C ASP A 17 -18.96 -8.51 3.60
N ASP A 18 -19.03 -9.75 4.06
CA ASP A 18 -17.86 -10.62 4.14
C ASP A 18 -17.37 -11.05 2.73
N GLU A 19 -18.29 -11.19 1.77
CA GLU A 19 -17.99 -11.49 0.35
C GLU A 19 -17.56 -10.23 -0.44
N ARG A 20 -17.89 -9.03 0.06
CA ARG A 20 -17.55 -7.72 -0.53
C ARG A 20 -18.11 -7.50 -1.95
N VAL A 21 -19.32 -7.99 -2.20
CA VAL A 21 -20.00 -7.92 -3.52
C VAL A 21 -21.39 -7.30 -3.46
N ARG A 22 -21.96 -7.04 -2.28
CA ARG A 22 -23.33 -6.54 -2.15
C ARG A 22 -23.48 -5.15 -2.77
N PRO A 23 -24.34 -4.99 -3.81
CA PRO A 23 -24.48 -3.74 -4.55
C PRO A 23 -24.80 -2.54 -3.65
N ASP A 24 -25.76 -2.68 -2.72
CA ASP A 24 -26.18 -1.59 -1.84
C ASP A 24 -25.03 -1.07 -0.95
N VAL A 25 -24.13 -1.96 -0.52
CA VAL A 25 -22.95 -1.59 0.26
C VAL A 25 -21.95 -0.85 -0.63
N LEU A 26 -21.67 -1.38 -1.83
CA LEU A 26 -20.76 -0.74 -2.77
C LEU A 26 -21.26 0.63 -3.22
N GLU A 27 -22.57 0.77 -3.49
CA GLU A 27 -23.19 2.04 -3.84
C GLU A 27 -23.00 3.08 -2.74
N TYR A 28 -23.26 2.71 -1.48
CA TYR A 28 -23.02 3.59 -0.34
C TYR A 28 -21.54 4.00 -0.25
N LEU A 29 -20.60 3.06 -0.41
CA LEU A 29 -19.17 3.37 -0.39
C LEU A 29 -18.74 4.28 -1.56
N HIS A 30 -19.33 4.10 -2.75
CA HIS A 30 -19.08 4.98 -3.89
C HIS A 30 -19.62 6.40 -3.65
N ALA A 31 -20.80 6.53 -3.03
CA ALA A 31 -21.36 7.82 -2.65
C ALA A 31 -20.47 8.55 -1.63
N GLU A 32 -19.99 7.84 -0.61
CA GLU A 32 -19.05 8.39 0.38
C GLU A 32 -17.71 8.80 -0.25
N ASN A 33 -17.17 8.01 -1.18
CA ASN A 33 -15.96 8.37 -1.93
C ASN A 33 -16.16 9.64 -2.78
N ALA A 34 -17.33 9.78 -3.43
CA ALA A 34 -17.65 10.97 -4.21
C ALA A 34 -17.76 12.22 -3.33
N TYR A 35 -18.42 12.11 -2.17
CA TYR A 35 -18.49 13.18 -1.18
C TYR A 35 -17.10 13.55 -0.66
N GLY A 36 -16.28 12.55 -0.30
CA GLY A 36 -14.91 12.76 0.15
C GLY A 36 -14.07 13.51 -0.88
N LYS A 37 -14.17 13.14 -2.16
CA LYS A 37 -13.52 13.86 -3.26
C LYS A 37 -13.98 15.31 -3.32
N GLN A 38 -15.29 15.54 -3.32
CA GLN A 38 -15.87 16.90 -3.38
C GLN A 38 -15.39 17.80 -2.23
N VAL A 39 -15.31 17.27 -1.01
CA VAL A 39 -14.81 18.01 0.16
C VAL A 39 -13.33 18.35 0.01
N MET A 40 -12.54 17.42 -0.55
CA MET A 40 -11.08 17.56 -0.70
C MET A 40 -10.65 18.31 -1.96
N ASP A 41 -11.56 18.62 -2.89
CA ASP A 41 -11.24 19.26 -4.18
C ASP A 41 -10.43 20.56 -4.01
N SER A 42 -10.74 21.36 -3.00
CA SER A 42 -10.03 22.61 -2.70
C SER A 42 -8.54 22.43 -2.34
N GLN A 43 -8.12 21.23 -1.97
CA GLN A 43 -6.78 20.91 -1.50
C GLN A 43 -5.92 20.22 -2.56
N LEU A 44 -6.42 20.04 -3.78
CA LEU A 44 -5.75 19.24 -4.81
C LEU A 44 -4.32 19.73 -5.10
N SER A 45 -4.12 21.05 -5.23
CA SER A 45 -2.79 21.61 -5.48
C SER A 45 -1.80 21.36 -4.32
N LEU A 46 -2.29 21.36 -3.08
CA LEU A 46 -1.46 21.02 -1.91
C LEU A 46 -1.09 19.53 -1.93
N GLN A 47 -2.05 18.65 -2.26
CA GLN A 47 -1.82 17.21 -2.36
C GLN A 47 -0.78 16.89 -3.45
N GLU A 48 -0.88 17.53 -4.62
CA GLU A 48 0.07 17.37 -5.71
C GLU A 48 1.48 17.82 -5.31
N GLY A 49 1.59 18.97 -4.63
CA GLY A 49 2.86 19.47 -4.10
C GLY A 49 3.50 18.50 -3.11
N LEU A 50 2.74 18.05 -2.11
CA LEU A 50 3.22 17.10 -1.10
C LEU A 50 3.59 15.74 -1.71
N LEU A 51 2.79 15.23 -2.65
CA LEU A 51 3.09 13.98 -3.36
C LEU A 51 4.42 14.09 -4.11
N LYS A 52 4.61 15.19 -4.83
CA LYS A 52 5.87 15.46 -5.53
C LYS A 52 7.06 15.53 -4.57
N GLU A 53 6.93 16.25 -3.46
CA GLU A 53 7.99 16.35 -2.45
C GLU A 53 8.36 15.01 -1.83
N ILE A 54 7.38 14.13 -1.61
CA ILE A 54 7.62 12.78 -1.07
C ILE A 54 8.36 11.93 -2.11
N ILE A 55 7.91 11.93 -3.37
CA ILE A 55 8.54 11.16 -4.45
C ILE A 55 9.97 11.65 -4.71
N ASP A 56 10.18 12.96 -4.74
CA ASP A 56 11.50 13.55 -5.03
C ASP A 56 12.54 13.21 -3.94
N ARG A 57 12.10 12.84 -2.73
CA ARG A 57 12.99 12.39 -1.63
C ARG A 57 13.38 10.90 -1.72
N ILE A 58 12.67 10.11 -2.52
CA ILE A 58 12.90 8.68 -2.67
C ILE A 58 13.84 8.45 -3.86
N PRO A 59 14.99 7.77 -3.69
CA PRO A 59 15.85 7.41 -4.81
C PRO A 59 15.11 6.56 -5.85
N GLN A 60 15.19 6.94 -7.13
CA GLN A 60 14.59 6.19 -8.23
C GLN A 60 15.15 4.77 -8.36
N ARG A 61 16.39 4.57 -7.92
CA ARG A 61 17.02 3.26 -7.79
C ARG A 61 17.37 3.03 -6.33
N GLU A 62 16.81 1.96 -5.76
CA GLU A 62 17.07 1.57 -4.37
C GLU A 62 17.71 0.19 -4.33
N VAL A 63 18.80 0.06 -3.59
CA VAL A 63 19.49 -1.22 -3.39
C VAL A 63 19.57 -1.48 -1.88
N SER A 64 18.98 -2.58 -1.43
CA SER A 64 19.05 -2.95 -0.01
C SER A 64 20.48 -3.30 0.40
N ALA A 65 20.80 -3.08 1.68
CA ALA A 65 22.00 -3.65 2.28
C ALA A 65 22.04 -5.19 2.08
N PRO A 66 23.12 -5.74 1.50
CA PRO A 66 23.19 -7.17 1.23
C PRO A 66 23.40 -7.97 2.52
N TYR A 67 22.79 -9.16 2.59
CA TYR A 67 23.00 -10.09 3.70
C TYR A 67 23.42 -11.46 3.18
N SER A 68 24.20 -12.19 3.98
CA SER A 68 24.70 -13.53 3.62
C SER A 68 23.90 -14.62 4.30
N LYS A 69 23.51 -15.65 3.53
CA LYS A 69 22.83 -16.85 4.02
C LYS A 69 23.22 -18.06 3.16
N ASN A 70 23.65 -19.15 3.81
CA ASN A 70 23.97 -20.43 3.16
C ASN A 70 24.94 -20.32 1.96
N GLY A 71 26.00 -19.51 2.07
CA GLY A 71 26.99 -19.33 0.99
C GLY A 71 26.55 -18.40 -0.15
N PHE A 72 25.40 -17.73 -0.04
CA PHE A 72 24.93 -16.71 -0.97
C PHE A 72 24.74 -15.36 -0.29
N ARG A 73 25.06 -14.28 -1.01
CA ARG A 73 24.69 -12.90 -0.68
C ARG A 73 23.38 -12.58 -1.38
N TYR A 74 22.45 -11.97 -0.67
CA TYR A 74 21.13 -11.59 -1.14
C TYR A 74 20.96 -10.08 -1.06
N ARG A 75 20.26 -9.50 -2.04
CA ARG A 75 19.78 -8.12 -2.01
C ARG A 75 18.47 -8.02 -2.79
N GLN A 76 17.70 -6.98 -2.50
CA GLN A 76 16.61 -6.54 -3.35
C GLN A 76 16.98 -5.21 -4.02
N VAL A 77 16.57 -5.05 -5.27
CA VAL A 77 16.79 -3.85 -6.07
C VAL A 77 15.46 -3.38 -6.61
N TYR A 78 15.17 -2.09 -6.45
CA TYR A 78 14.14 -1.38 -7.19
C TYR A 78 14.83 -0.62 -8.31
N GLU A 79 14.51 -0.96 -9.56
CA GLU A 79 14.98 -0.21 -10.72
C GLU A 79 14.03 0.94 -11.05
N PRO A 80 14.51 2.02 -11.69
CA PRO A 80 13.66 3.17 -12.03
C PRO A 80 12.41 2.77 -12.81
N GLY A 81 11.24 3.18 -12.32
CA GLY A 81 9.95 2.85 -12.93
C GLY A 81 9.43 1.45 -12.61
N CYS A 82 10.15 0.64 -11.83
CA CYS A 82 9.66 -0.65 -11.32
C CYS A 82 9.08 -0.50 -9.92
N GLU A 83 7.77 -0.73 -9.78
CA GLU A 83 7.09 -0.70 -8.46
C GLU A 83 7.38 -1.93 -7.60
N TYR A 84 7.91 -2.99 -8.20
CA TYR A 84 8.18 -4.27 -7.54
C TYR A 84 9.69 -4.52 -7.42
N ALA A 85 10.08 -5.11 -6.29
CA ALA A 85 11.47 -5.48 -6.02
C ALA A 85 11.95 -6.64 -6.90
N ILE A 86 13.19 -6.52 -7.38
CA ILE A 86 13.94 -7.59 -8.02
C ILE A 86 14.83 -8.24 -6.95
N TYR A 87 14.60 -9.53 -6.68
CA TYR A 87 15.41 -10.30 -5.73
C TYR A 87 16.63 -10.90 -6.43
N GLN A 88 17.81 -10.47 -6.01
CA GLN A 88 19.08 -10.93 -6.57
C GLN A 88 19.87 -11.73 -5.53
N ARG A 89 20.59 -12.76 -6.00
CA ARG A 89 21.55 -13.50 -5.19
C ARG A 89 22.81 -13.82 -5.97
N GLN A 90 23.93 -13.89 -5.26
CA GLN A 90 25.20 -14.37 -5.82
C GLN A 90 26.02 -15.13 -4.78
N SER A 91 27.00 -15.91 -5.23
CA SER A 91 27.93 -16.59 -4.32
C SER A 91 28.67 -15.58 -3.44
N VAL A 92 28.90 -15.93 -2.16
CA VAL A 92 29.74 -15.13 -1.24
C VAL A 92 31.20 -15.05 -1.70
N LEU A 93 31.65 -15.96 -2.57
CA LEU A 93 33.02 -15.98 -3.10
C LEU A 93 33.25 -14.93 -4.19
N LYS A 94 32.18 -14.39 -4.77
CA LYS A 94 32.28 -13.29 -5.73
C LYS A 94 32.56 -12.01 -4.95
N GLU A 95 33.50 -11.17 -5.37
CA GLU A 95 33.83 -9.93 -4.64
C GLU A 95 32.75 -8.86 -4.87
N GLU A 96 32.38 -8.62 -6.13
CA GLU A 96 31.45 -7.57 -6.55
C GLU A 96 30.11 -8.13 -7.05
N TRP A 97 29.08 -7.27 -7.13
CA TRP A 97 27.83 -7.59 -7.80
C TRP A 97 27.97 -7.29 -9.29
N ASP A 98 27.39 -8.12 -10.15
CA ASP A 98 27.24 -7.74 -11.56
C ASP A 98 26.31 -6.52 -11.65
N GLU A 99 26.69 -5.54 -12.47
CA GLU A 99 25.87 -4.36 -12.78
C GLU A 99 24.65 -4.71 -13.64
#